data_AF-A0A0K6G5C0-F1
#
_entry.id   AF-A0A0K6G5C0-F1
#
_cell.length_a   1.000
_cell.length_b   1.000
_cell.length_c   1.000
_cell.angle_alpha   90.00
_cell.angle_beta   90.00
_cell.angle_gamma   90.00
#
_symmetry.space_group_name_H-M   'P 1'
#
loop_
_entity.id
_entity.type
_entity.pdbx_description
1 polymer ?
#
loop_
_entity_poly.entity_id
_entity_poly.type
_entity_poly.pdbx_seq_one_letter_code
_entity_poly.pdbx_strand_id
1 'polypeptide(L)'
;MWYRIHLLCLLMLLAAGVSGSSAPPRPLKRLSHPSTLALEILPRTPVPHGTLYTRSLESPTLRHTDSLRLTLAAFGRKHRLHLRPNHHLIHPAARINHLAPDGTVTRTEPLLRSSILVYEGEVIDEAYTAHRLREDAAGGVSRPWDEPPLGELGWARIMVHSQGDPEAGVAPVYEGAFSVLGEVYHILTRDNYIRTRGPLDFHPDGLSGVDQLDGGLVIFRDSD
;
A
#
# COMPACT_ATOMS: atom_id res chain seq x y z
N MET A 1 -33.02 -42.23 -11.61
CA MET A 1 -31.56 -42.52 -11.61
C MET A 1 -30.78 -41.86 -12.74
N TRP A 2 -31.37 -41.61 -13.92
CA TRP A 2 -30.66 -41.15 -15.12
C TRP A 2 -30.26 -39.65 -15.10
N TYR A 3 -31.06 -38.78 -14.46
CA TYR A 3 -30.75 -37.36 -14.31
C TYR A 3 -29.42 -37.08 -13.58
N ARG A 4 -29.03 -37.94 -12.63
CA ARG A 4 -27.76 -37.80 -11.91
C ARG A 4 -26.54 -38.05 -12.80
N ILE A 5 -26.68 -38.93 -13.80
CA ILE A 5 -25.61 -39.25 -14.75
C ILE A 5 -25.43 -38.09 -15.74
N HIS A 6 -26.53 -37.53 -16.25
CA HIS A 6 -26.47 -36.37 -17.14
C HIS A 6 -25.90 -35.11 -16.46
N LEU A 7 -26.24 -34.87 -15.18
CA LEU A 7 -25.67 -33.77 -14.41
C LEU A 7 -24.16 -33.94 -14.20
N LEU A 8 -23.70 -35.16 -13.93
CA LEU A 8 -22.28 -35.47 -13.74
C LEU A 8 -21.49 -35.30 -15.04
N CYS A 9 -22.04 -35.75 -16.17
CA CYS A 9 -21.44 -35.54 -17.49
C CYS A 9 -21.36 -34.06 -17.87
N LEU A 10 -22.40 -33.27 -17.57
CA LEU A 10 -22.39 -31.83 -17.81
C LEU A 10 -21.32 -31.12 -16.97
N LEU A 11 -21.17 -31.50 -15.69
CA LEU A 11 -20.15 -30.94 -14.81
C LEU A 11 -18.71 -31.26 -15.29
N MET A 12 -18.48 -32.49 -15.77
CA MET A 12 -17.20 -32.91 -16.34
C MET A 12 -16.87 -32.17 -17.65
N LEU A 13 -17.87 -31.93 -18.51
CA LEU A 13 -17.73 -31.13 -19.73
C LEU A 13 -17.38 -29.67 -19.44
N LEU A 14 -17.95 -29.08 -18.39
CA LEU A 14 -17.63 -27.71 -17.96
C LEU A 14 -16.22 -27.60 -17.35
N ALA A 15 -15.76 -28.64 -16.65
CA ALA A 15 -14.40 -28.67 -16.09
C ALA A 15 -13.31 -28.81 -17.18
N ALA A 16 -13.61 -29.50 -18.29
CA ALA A 16 -12.65 -29.70 -19.38
C ALA A 16 -12.40 -28.42 -20.23
N GLY A 17 -13.25 -27.40 -20.11
CA GLY A 17 -13.10 -26.14 -20.83
C GLY A 17 -12.22 -25.09 -20.15
N VAL A 18 -11.78 -25.34 -18.91
CA VAL A 18 -11.00 -24.37 -18.13
C VAL A 18 -9.51 -24.63 -18.32
N SER A 19 -8.92 -24.00 -19.34
CA SER A 19 -7.47 -23.92 -19.46
C SER A 19 -6.97 -22.71 -18.67
N GLY A 20 -6.47 -22.95 -17.46
CA GLY A 20 -5.69 -21.96 -16.73
C GLY A 20 -4.26 -21.92 -17.27
N SER A 21 -3.86 -20.80 -17.88
CA SER A 21 -2.46 -20.56 -18.24
C SER A 21 -1.89 -19.49 -17.32
N SER A 22 -0.81 -19.82 -16.61
CA SER A 22 0.03 -18.85 -15.92
C SER A 22 1.31 -18.73 -16.73
N ALA A 23 1.48 -17.62 -17.44
CA ALA A 23 2.76 -17.32 -18.07
C ALA A 23 3.78 -16.99 -16.97
N PRO A 24 5.05 -17.42 -17.10
CA PRO A 24 6.07 -16.97 -16.17
C PRO A 24 6.15 -15.43 -16.22
N PRO A 25 6.37 -14.78 -15.05
CA PRO A 25 6.44 -13.32 -14.99
C PRO A 25 7.52 -12.82 -15.96
N ARG A 26 7.16 -11.81 -16.75
CA ARG A 26 8.10 -11.20 -17.69
C ARG A 26 9.16 -10.45 -16.88
N PRO A 27 10.43 -10.46 -17.32
CA PRO A 27 11.45 -9.70 -16.63
C PRO A 27 11.12 -8.21 -16.62
N LEU A 28 11.29 -7.57 -15.46
CA LEU A 28 11.07 -6.13 -15.29
C LEU A 28 12.14 -5.34 -16.04
N LYS A 29 11.71 -4.58 -17.06
CA LYS A 29 12.63 -3.84 -17.92
C LYS A 29 12.95 -2.43 -17.44
N ARG A 30 12.08 -1.87 -16.60
CA ARG A 30 12.17 -0.48 -16.15
C ARG A 30 11.99 -0.40 -14.65
N LEU A 31 12.90 0.34 -14.03
CA LEU A 31 12.88 0.67 -12.62
C LEU A 31 13.03 2.20 -12.50
N SER A 32 12.46 2.78 -11.46
CA SER A 32 12.58 4.21 -11.17
C SER A 32 12.68 4.43 -9.66
N HIS A 33 12.99 5.67 -9.27
CA HIS A 33 12.92 6.10 -7.88
C HIS A 33 11.68 6.95 -7.68
N PRO A 34 10.80 6.59 -6.72
CA PRO A 34 9.75 7.50 -6.32
C PRO A 34 10.38 8.64 -5.51
N SER A 35 10.03 9.88 -5.84
CA SER A 35 10.33 11.02 -4.97
C SER A 35 9.17 11.26 -4.02
N THR A 36 9.43 11.23 -2.71
CA THR A 36 8.38 11.49 -1.72
C THR A 36 8.27 12.99 -1.50
N LEU A 37 7.14 13.57 -1.91
CA LEU A 37 6.92 15.02 -1.81
C LEU A 37 6.31 15.43 -0.47
N ALA A 38 5.42 14.61 0.08
CA ALA A 38 4.78 14.87 1.37
C ALA A 38 4.18 13.62 1.99
N LEU A 39 4.25 13.52 3.32
CA LEU A 39 3.47 12.61 4.15
C LEU A 39 2.71 13.46 5.18
N GLU A 40 1.42 13.65 4.96
CA GLU A 40 0.57 14.53 5.75
C GLU A 40 -0.35 13.69 6.64
N ILE A 41 -0.20 13.80 7.96
CA ILE A 41 -1.09 13.16 8.93
C ILE A 41 -2.34 14.03 9.08
N LEU A 42 -3.52 13.43 8.95
CA LEU A 42 -4.78 14.14 9.11
C LEU A 42 -5.15 14.30 10.59
N PRO A 43 -5.95 15.33 10.94
CA PRO A 43 -6.40 15.53 12.32
C PRO A 43 -7.10 14.30 12.88
N ARG A 44 -6.71 13.84 14.08
CA ARG A 44 -7.32 12.65 14.72
C ARG A 44 -8.71 12.93 15.28
N THR A 45 -8.98 14.19 15.60
CA THR A 45 -10.26 14.64 16.13
C THR A 45 -10.97 15.49 15.07
N PRO A 46 -12.19 15.14 14.63
CA PRO A 46 -12.94 15.99 13.71
C PRO A 46 -13.20 17.33 14.42
N VAL A 47 -12.62 18.40 13.89
CA VAL A 47 -12.75 19.73 14.49
C VAL A 47 -14.18 20.22 14.26
N PRO A 48 -14.99 20.50 15.30
CA PRO A 48 -16.32 21.06 15.10
C PRO A 48 -16.20 22.44 14.45
N HIS A 49 -16.99 22.68 13.40
CA HIS A 49 -17.07 23.97 12.73
C HIS A 49 -17.30 25.10 13.75
N GLY A 50 -16.42 26.11 13.74
CA GLY A 50 -16.59 27.34 14.52
C GLY A 50 -15.86 27.39 15.87
N THR A 51 -15.06 26.39 16.22
CA THR A 51 -14.24 26.44 17.44
C THR A 51 -12.78 26.72 17.11
N LEU A 52 -12.27 27.87 17.59
CA LEU A 52 -10.84 28.20 17.62
C LEU A 52 -10.14 27.35 18.69
N TYR A 53 -10.22 26.02 18.59
CA TYR A 53 -9.34 25.18 19.37
C TYR A 53 -7.96 25.29 18.76
N THR A 54 -7.06 25.91 19.52
CA THR A 54 -5.62 25.73 19.46
C THR A 54 -5.34 24.32 19.00
N ARG A 55 -4.65 24.14 17.85
CA ARG A 55 -4.22 22.82 17.34
C ARG A 55 -3.66 22.05 18.53
N SER A 56 -4.44 21.12 19.07
CA SER A 56 -4.06 20.38 20.25
C SER A 56 -2.74 19.69 19.92
N LEU A 57 -1.86 19.64 20.91
CA LEU A 57 -0.53 19.04 20.94
C LEU A 57 -0.58 17.54 20.61
N GLU A 58 -1.11 17.17 19.46
CA GLU A 58 -1.10 15.82 18.95
C GLU A 58 0.32 15.55 18.45
N SER A 59 0.95 14.50 19.01
CA SER A 59 2.29 14.08 18.63
C SER A 59 2.41 13.98 17.09
N PRO A 60 3.45 14.58 16.48
CA PRO A 60 3.70 14.53 15.02
C PRO A 60 4.09 13.13 14.53
N THR A 61 4.15 12.17 15.44
CA THR A 61 4.40 10.75 15.13
C THR A 61 3.13 10.10 14.60
N LEU A 62 3.23 9.53 13.40
CA LEU A 62 2.27 8.68 12.73
C LEU A 62 1.92 7.46 13.57
N ARG A 63 0.63 7.16 13.67
CA ARG A 63 0.08 6.01 14.38
C ARG A 63 -0.70 5.11 13.44
N HIS A 64 -0.84 3.85 13.83
CA HIS A 64 -1.64 2.85 13.11
C HIS A 64 -3.14 3.20 13.01
N THR A 65 -3.62 4.19 13.76
CA THR A 65 -5.02 4.67 13.74
C THR A 65 -5.19 5.96 12.93
N ASP A 66 -4.10 6.55 12.45
CA ASP A 66 -4.17 7.83 11.77
C ASP A 66 -4.56 7.65 10.30
N SER A 67 -5.34 8.58 9.77
CA SER A 67 -5.47 8.75 8.32
C SER A 67 -4.36 9.66 7.83
N LEU A 68 -3.84 9.43 6.63
CA LEU A 68 -2.76 10.21 6.06
C LEU A 68 -2.92 10.41 4.56
N ARG A 69 -2.30 11.46 4.03
CA ARG A 69 -2.12 11.64 2.59
C ARG A 69 -0.64 11.50 2.24
N LEU A 70 -0.34 10.57 1.35
CA LEU A 70 1.00 10.37 0.81
C LEU A 70 1.04 10.93 -0.61
N THR A 71 1.92 11.91 -0.84
CA THR A 71 2.16 12.49 -2.16
C THR A 71 3.55 12.07 -2.65
N LEU A 72 3.60 11.37 -3.78
CA LEU A 72 4.85 10.93 -4.39
C LEU A 72 4.88 11.25 -5.88
N ALA A 73 6.07 11.39 -6.43
CA ALA A 73 6.29 11.55 -7.86
C ALA A 73 7.09 10.37 -8.42
N ALA A 74 6.59 9.74 -9.47
CA ALA A 74 7.27 8.65 -10.16
C ALA A 74 6.94 8.71 -11.65
N PHE A 75 7.88 8.28 -12.50
CA PHE A 75 7.68 8.26 -13.96
C PHE A 75 7.20 9.60 -14.56
N GLY A 76 7.61 10.72 -13.96
CA GLY A 76 7.23 12.07 -14.38
C GLY A 76 5.80 12.49 -14.00
N ARG A 77 5.11 11.72 -13.14
CA ARG A 77 3.74 11.99 -12.68
C ARG A 77 3.69 12.11 -11.16
N LYS A 78 2.78 12.92 -10.64
CA LYS A 78 2.49 13.03 -9.21
C LYS A 78 1.26 12.19 -8.86
N HIS A 79 1.34 11.46 -7.77
CA HIS A 79 0.27 10.61 -7.24
C HIS A 79 -0.07 11.06 -5.82
N ARG A 80 -1.36 11.18 -5.53
CA ARG A 80 -1.88 11.59 -4.22
C ARG A 80 -2.73 10.45 -3.66
N LEU A 81 -2.14 9.72 -2.73
CA LEU A 81 -2.72 8.55 -2.08
C LEU A 81 -3.40 9.02 -0.80
N HIS A 82 -4.71 8.88 -0.73
CA HIS A 82 -5.50 9.12 0.47
C HIS A 82 -5.65 7.80 1.21
N LEU A 83 -5.08 7.72 2.41
CA LEU A 83 -4.83 6.46 3.11
C LEU A 83 -5.49 6.49 4.49
N ARG A 84 -6.17 5.39 4.82
CA ARG A 84 -6.81 5.12 6.10
C ARG A 84 -6.27 3.84 6.72
N PRO A 85 -6.33 3.69 8.05
CA PRO A 85 -5.89 2.47 8.72
C PRO A 85 -6.53 1.20 8.16
N ASN A 86 -5.72 0.17 7.91
CA ASN A 86 -6.24 -1.16 7.58
C ASN A 86 -6.26 -2.05 8.81
N HIS A 87 -7.42 -2.19 9.44
CA HIS A 87 -7.58 -2.96 10.68
C HIS A 87 -7.76 -4.46 10.47
N HIS A 88 -7.94 -4.92 9.23
CA HIS A 88 -8.36 -6.30 8.92
C HIS A 88 -7.20 -7.24 8.55
N LEU A 89 -5.99 -6.72 8.34
CA LEU A 89 -4.86 -7.54 7.90
C LEU A 89 -4.28 -8.43 8.98
N ILE A 90 -4.21 -7.95 10.22
CA ILE A 90 -3.60 -8.69 11.32
C ILE A 90 -4.69 -9.26 12.22
N HIS A 91 -4.75 -10.60 12.27
CA HIS A 91 -5.67 -11.31 13.13
C HIS A 91 -5.38 -10.98 14.61
N PRO A 92 -6.38 -10.77 15.48
CA PRO A 92 -6.16 -10.44 16.90
C PRO A 92 -5.31 -11.46 17.67
N ALA A 93 -5.34 -12.72 17.23
CA ALA A 93 -4.56 -13.82 17.81
C ALA A 93 -3.29 -14.16 17.00
N ALA A 94 -2.84 -13.29 16.10
CA ALA A 94 -1.59 -13.49 15.37
C ALA A 94 -0.39 -13.50 16.34
N ARG A 95 0.59 -14.37 16.07
CA ARG A 95 1.77 -14.57 16.94
C ARG A 95 3.02 -14.73 16.09
N ILE A 96 4.15 -14.26 16.62
CA ILE A 96 5.49 -14.48 16.08
C ILE A 96 6.13 -15.60 16.89
N ASN A 97 6.58 -16.66 16.20
CA ASN A 97 7.35 -17.75 16.79
C ASN A 97 8.82 -17.59 16.41
N HIS A 98 9.68 -17.46 17.41
CA HIS A 98 11.11 -17.50 17.27
C HIS A 98 11.57 -18.95 17.36
N LEU A 99 12.32 -19.41 16.36
CA LEU A 99 12.78 -20.78 16.25
C LEU A 99 14.27 -20.86 16.58
N ALA A 100 14.67 -21.91 17.29
CA ALA A 100 16.07 -22.29 17.44
C ALA A 100 16.60 -22.91 16.13
N PRO A 101 17.93 -23.06 15.97
CA PRO A 101 18.51 -23.71 14.80
C PRO A 101 18.02 -25.14 14.56
N ASP A 102 17.55 -25.83 15.60
CA ASP A 102 16.97 -27.18 15.52
C ASP A 102 15.47 -27.17 15.14
N GLY A 103 14.87 -25.99 14.92
CA GLY A 103 13.47 -25.80 14.57
C GLY A 103 12.51 -25.77 15.75
N THR A 104 12.99 -25.91 17.00
CA THR A 104 12.13 -25.81 18.19
C THR A 104 11.73 -24.37 18.48
N VAL A 105 10.51 -24.16 18.98
CA VAL A 105 10.03 -22.82 19.33
C VAL A 105 10.67 -22.39 20.65
N THR A 106 11.48 -21.35 20.60
CA THR A 106 12.16 -20.78 21.78
C THR A 106 11.31 -19.73 22.46
N ARG A 107 10.60 -18.92 21.67
CA ARG A 107 9.77 -17.82 22.17
C ARG A 107 8.59 -17.59 21.25
N THR A 108 7.45 -17.29 21.84
CA THR A 108 6.27 -16.85 21.12
C THR A 108 5.75 -15.55 21.68
N GLU A 109 5.52 -14.56 20.82
CA GLU A 109 4.96 -13.26 21.22
C GLU A 109 3.77 -12.86 20.35
N PRO A 110 2.80 -12.09 20.88
CA PRO A 110 1.67 -11.62 20.08
C PRO A 110 2.12 -10.59 19.04
N LEU A 111 1.57 -10.69 17.82
CA LEU A 111 1.74 -9.65 16.81
C LEU A 111 0.63 -8.61 16.98
N LEU A 112 0.99 -7.47 17.56
CA LEU A 112 0.04 -6.39 17.85
C LEU A 112 -0.25 -5.58 16.58
N ARG A 113 -1.53 -5.25 16.35
CA ARG A 113 -1.92 -4.32 15.28
C ARG A 113 -1.24 -2.97 15.39
N SER A 114 -1.03 -2.50 16.63
CA SER A 114 -0.41 -1.21 16.90
C SER A 114 1.07 -1.13 16.54
N SER A 115 1.74 -2.26 16.31
CA SER A 115 3.16 -2.29 15.94
C SER A 115 3.40 -2.23 14.43
N ILE A 116 2.35 -2.23 13.60
CA ILE A 116 2.48 -2.17 12.14
C ILE A 116 1.61 -1.04 11.60
N LEU A 117 2.23 -0.17 10.81
CA LEU A 117 1.55 0.96 10.17
C LEU A 117 1.11 0.54 8.76
N VAL A 118 -0.04 -0.13 8.66
CA VAL A 118 -0.60 -0.55 7.37
C VAL A 118 -1.87 0.22 7.04
N TYR A 119 -1.90 0.77 5.83
CA TYR A 119 -2.95 1.62 5.35
C TYR A 119 -3.51 1.13 4.01
N GLU A 120 -4.77 1.42 3.80
CA GLU A 120 -5.50 1.20 2.55
C GLU A 120 -6.18 2.49 2.12
N GLY A 121 -6.52 2.62 0.85
CA GLY A 121 -7.33 3.74 0.39
C GLY A 121 -7.29 3.90 -1.12
N GLU A 122 -7.30 5.15 -1.57
CA GLU A 122 -7.57 5.50 -2.96
C GLU A 122 -6.53 6.51 -3.50
N VAL A 123 -6.28 6.43 -4.81
CA VAL A 123 -5.54 7.46 -5.54
C VAL A 123 -6.54 8.47 -6.06
N ILE A 124 -6.37 9.74 -5.71
CA ILE A 124 -7.32 10.80 -6.06
C ILE A 124 -6.68 11.78 -7.03
N ASP A 125 -7.44 12.18 -8.04
CA ASP A 125 -7.07 13.21 -9.01
C ASP A 125 -6.78 14.56 -8.34
N GLU A 126 -5.89 15.33 -8.96
CA GLU A 126 -5.46 16.63 -8.48
C GLU A 126 -6.61 17.62 -8.25
N ALA A 127 -7.62 17.61 -9.12
CA ALA A 127 -8.76 18.52 -9.02
C ALA A 127 -9.61 18.24 -7.77
N TYR A 128 -9.58 17.01 -7.24
CA TYR A 128 -10.47 16.55 -6.17
C TYR A 128 -9.75 16.27 -4.84
N THR A 129 -8.42 16.19 -4.82
CA THR A 129 -7.64 15.87 -3.61
C THR A 129 -7.93 16.81 -2.43
N ALA A 130 -8.14 18.10 -2.68
CA ALA A 130 -8.46 19.07 -1.61
C ALA A 130 -9.84 18.84 -1.01
N HIS A 131 -10.81 18.43 -1.84
CA HIS A 131 -12.14 18.04 -1.37
C HIS A 131 -12.04 16.77 -0.53
N ARG A 132 -11.38 15.73 -1.06
CA ARG A 132 -11.17 14.46 -0.36
C ARG A 132 -10.48 14.66 0.99
N LEU A 133 -9.45 15.51 1.05
CA LEU A 133 -8.74 15.79 2.30
C LEU A 133 -9.66 16.35 3.39
N ARG A 134 -10.62 17.21 3.02
CA ARG A 134 -11.62 17.74 3.97
C ARG A 134 -12.57 16.65 4.46
N GLU A 135 -12.99 15.76 3.56
CA GLU A 135 -13.83 14.62 3.95
C GLU A 135 -13.09 13.69 4.92
N ASP A 136 -11.84 13.34 4.60
CA ASP A 136 -11.03 12.48 5.47
C ASP A 136 -10.81 13.12 6.85
N ALA A 137 -10.53 14.44 6.89
CA ALA A 137 -10.33 15.18 8.14
C ALA A 137 -11.62 15.29 8.98
N ALA A 138 -12.79 15.15 8.35
CA ALA A 138 -14.09 15.08 9.02
C ALA A 138 -14.46 13.67 9.51
N GLY A 139 -13.58 12.67 9.33
CA GLY A 139 -13.84 11.27 9.68
C GLY A 139 -14.33 10.40 8.53
N GLY A 140 -14.27 10.91 7.29
CA GLY A 140 -14.70 10.23 6.08
C GLY A 140 -16.20 10.36 5.79
N VAL A 141 -16.58 9.98 4.57
CA VAL A 141 -17.98 9.93 4.13
C VAL A 141 -18.34 8.47 3.85
N SER A 142 -19.39 7.96 4.49
CA SER A 142 -19.93 6.65 4.16
C SER A 142 -20.60 6.73 2.79
N ARG A 143 -20.06 6.03 1.80
CA ARG A 143 -20.62 5.93 0.44
C ARG A 143 -21.18 4.53 0.20
N PRO A 144 -22.24 4.37 -0.61
CA PRO A 144 -22.64 3.08 -1.15
C PRO A 144 -21.46 2.45 -1.92
N TRP A 145 -21.39 1.11 -1.94
CA TRP A 145 -20.31 0.38 -2.62
C TRP A 145 -20.17 0.74 -4.11
N ASP A 146 -21.29 1.07 -4.76
CA ASP A 146 -21.34 1.36 -6.19
C ASP A 146 -20.98 2.81 -6.54
N GLU A 147 -20.67 3.65 -5.54
CA GLU A 147 -20.34 5.05 -5.72
C GLU A 147 -18.91 5.35 -5.25
N PRO A 148 -17.92 5.27 -6.17
CA PRO A 148 -16.55 5.60 -5.83
C PRO A 148 -16.43 7.10 -5.47
N PRO A 149 -15.48 7.46 -4.58
CA PRO A 149 -15.09 8.84 -4.36
C PRO A 149 -14.94 9.64 -5.66
N LEU A 150 -15.39 10.90 -5.61
CA LEU A 150 -15.23 11.81 -6.73
C LEU A 150 -13.73 12.00 -7.05
N GLY A 151 -13.36 11.75 -8.30
CA GLY A 151 -11.97 11.83 -8.75
C GLY A 151 -11.10 10.64 -8.34
N GLU A 152 -11.68 9.51 -7.94
CA GLU A 152 -10.92 8.28 -7.78
C GLU A 152 -10.30 7.83 -9.12
N LEU A 153 -8.99 7.58 -9.09
CA LEU A 153 -8.23 7.03 -10.19
C LEU A 153 -7.87 5.55 -9.99
N GLY A 154 -7.94 5.07 -8.75
CA GLY A 154 -7.66 3.68 -8.38
C GLY A 154 -7.45 3.50 -6.88
N TRP A 155 -6.94 2.33 -6.49
CA TRP A 155 -6.72 1.94 -5.11
C TRP A 155 -5.27 2.12 -4.65
N ALA A 156 -5.03 2.16 -3.34
CA ALA A 156 -3.71 2.20 -2.72
C ALA A 156 -3.63 1.29 -1.48
N ARG A 157 -2.48 0.61 -1.30
CA ARG A 157 -2.17 -0.27 -0.17
C ARG A 157 -0.73 -0.04 0.24
N ILE A 158 -0.50 0.60 1.38
CA ILE A 158 0.83 1.07 1.78
C ILE A 158 1.13 0.66 3.22
N MET A 159 2.29 0.08 3.44
CA MET A 159 2.90 -0.15 4.74
C MET A 159 4.00 0.89 4.96
N VAL A 160 3.92 1.63 6.05
CA VAL A 160 4.94 2.61 6.42
C VAL A 160 5.88 1.99 7.45
N HIS A 161 7.17 1.92 7.13
CA HIS A 161 8.21 1.43 8.03
C HIS A 161 8.75 2.55 8.91
N SER A 162 8.90 3.73 8.33
CA SER A 162 9.33 4.95 9.03
C SER A 162 8.68 6.16 8.38
N GLN A 163 8.14 7.07 9.19
CA GLN A 163 7.62 8.35 8.69
C GLN A 163 8.73 9.32 8.24
N GLY A 164 9.99 9.00 8.52
CA GLY A 164 11.12 9.90 8.33
C GLY A 164 11.17 11.03 9.37
N ASP A 165 12.05 11.98 9.14
CA ASP A 165 12.18 13.22 9.90
C ASP A 165 12.59 14.34 8.92
N PRO A 166 11.62 15.17 8.47
CA PRO A 166 11.89 16.26 7.55
C PRO A 166 12.90 17.28 8.09
N GLU A 167 12.94 17.50 9.42
CA GLU A 167 13.85 18.46 10.05
C GLU A 167 15.29 17.93 10.04
N ALA A 168 15.46 16.60 10.16
CA ALA A 168 16.75 15.93 10.02
C ALA A 168 17.09 15.54 8.56
N GLY A 169 16.23 15.87 7.59
CA GLY A 169 16.41 15.51 6.18
C GLY A 169 16.28 14.00 5.91
N VAL A 170 15.63 13.25 6.79
CA VAL A 170 15.40 11.81 6.65
C VAL A 170 14.07 11.58 5.95
N ALA A 171 14.12 11.02 4.74
CA ALA A 171 12.93 10.69 3.97
C ALA A 171 12.13 9.54 4.62
N PRO A 172 10.79 9.50 4.43
CA PRO A 172 9.97 8.38 4.84
C PRO A 172 10.32 7.10 4.07
N VAL A 173 10.14 5.96 4.73
CA VAL A 173 10.36 4.63 4.15
C VAL A 173 9.04 3.85 4.22
N TYR A 174 8.56 3.40 3.06
CA TYR A 174 7.30 2.69 2.93
C TYR A 174 7.32 1.75 1.72
N GLU A 175 6.44 0.76 1.75
CA GLU A 175 6.29 -0.23 0.69
C GLU A 175 4.82 -0.50 0.40
N GLY A 176 4.52 -1.04 -0.77
CA GLY A 176 3.18 -1.45 -1.11
C GLY A 176 2.89 -1.34 -2.59
N ALA A 177 1.62 -1.15 -2.91
CA ALA A 177 1.17 -1.03 -4.29
C ALA A 177 0.01 -0.05 -4.39
N PHE A 178 -0.17 0.54 -5.56
CA PHE A 178 -1.32 1.33 -5.90
C PHE A 178 -1.65 1.18 -7.38
N SER A 179 -2.89 1.47 -7.77
CA SER A 179 -3.31 1.49 -9.16
C SER A 179 -3.75 2.88 -9.59
N VAL A 180 -3.50 3.19 -10.86
CA VAL A 180 -3.98 4.41 -11.51
C VAL A 180 -4.51 4.02 -12.87
N LEU A 181 -5.82 4.17 -13.09
CA LEU A 181 -6.49 3.87 -14.35
C LEU A 181 -6.19 2.45 -14.87
N GLY A 182 -6.13 1.48 -13.95
CA GLY A 182 -5.89 0.06 -14.25
C GLY A 182 -4.41 -0.34 -14.36
N GLU A 183 -3.47 0.60 -14.34
CA GLU A 183 -2.04 0.30 -14.28
C GLU A 183 -1.60 0.19 -12.81
N VAL A 184 -0.94 -0.91 -12.45
CA VAL A 184 -0.49 -1.18 -11.07
C VAL A 184 0.99 -0.78 -10.92
N TYR A 185 1.26 -0.07 -9.84
CA TYR A 185 2.57 0.41 -9.44
C TYR A 185 2.97 -0.29 -8.14
N HIS A 186 4.20 -0.75 -8.08
CA HIS A 186 4.77 -1.43 -6.92
C HIS A 186 5.92 -0.61 -6.35
N ILE A 187 5.89 -0.36 -5.05
CA ILE A 187 6.94 0.34 -4.30
C ILE A 187 7.56 -0.65 -3.33
N LEU A 188 8.87 -0.82 -3.42
CA LEU A 188 9.64 -1.67 -2.52
C LEU A 188 10.86 -0.90 -2.00
N THR A 189 11.38 -1.30 -0.83
CA THR A 189 12.74 -0.97 -0.44
C THR A 189 13.72 -1.66 -1.39
N ARG A 190 14.88 -1.04 -1.60
CA ARG A 190 15.97 -1.60 -2.41
C ARG A 190 16.31 -3.03 -1.98
N ASP A 191 16.45 -3.25 -0.68
CA ASP A 191 16.83 -4.56 -0.14
C ASP A 191 15.75 -5.61 -0.40
N ASN A 192 14.47 -5.27 -0.22
CA ASN A 192 13.39 -6.19 -0.54
C ASN A 192 13.33 -6.48 -2.05
N TYR A 193 13.50 -5.47 -2.90
CA TYR A 193 13.57 -5.67 -4.35
C TYR A 193 14.72 -6.60 -4.75
N ILE A 194 15.93 -6.40 -4.22
CA ILE A 194 17.09 -7.26 -4.50
C ILE A 194 16.83 -8.71 -4.05
N ARG A 195 16.11 -8.89 -2.94
CA ARG A 195 15.76 -10.23 -2.44
C ARG A 195 14.70 -10.93 -3.29
N THR A 196 13.77 -10.19 -3.91
CA THR A 196 12.62 -10.77 -4.64
C THR A 196 12.74 -10.72 -6.16
N ARG A 197 13.67 -9.94 -6.71
CA ARG A 197 13.89 -9.82 -8.16
C ARG A 197 14.21 -11.17 -8.80
N GLY A 198 13.75 -11.36 -10.03
CA GLY A 198 14.19 -12.44 -10.90
C GLY A 198 15.64 -12.23 -11.38
N PRO A 199 16.31 -13.30 -11.83
CA PRO A 199 17.68 -13.21 -12.35
C PRO A 199 17.83 -12.24 -13.54
N LEU A 200 16.78 -12.09 -14.34
CA LEU A 200 16.76 -11.28 -15.57
C LEU A 200 16.18 -9.87 -15.38
N ASP A 201 15.73 -9.52 -14.17
CA ASP A 201 15.16 -8.20 -13.91
C ASP A 201 16.25 -7.12 -13.92
N PHE A 202 15.86 -5.85 -14.07
CA PHE A 202 16.79 -4.72 -13.99
C PHE A 202 17.42 -4.58 -12.59
N HIS A 203 18.75 -4.50 -12.47
CA HIS A 203 19.41 -4.36 -11.16
C HIS A 203 19.33 -2.89 -10.68
N PRO A 204 19.00 -2.62 -9.40
CA PRO A 204 18.82 -1.24 -8.93
C PRO A 204 20.09 -0.40 -9.03
N ASP A 205 21.28 -0.99 -8.94
CA ASP A 205 22.56 -0.26 -9.10
C ASP A 205 22.75 0.41 -10.47
N GLY A 206 21.97 -0.01 -11.47
CA GLY A 206 21.92 0.67 -12.77
C GLY A 206 21.16 2.00 -12.73
N LEU A 207 20.48 2.32 -11.63
CA LEU A 207 19.87 3.61 -11.38
C LEU A 207 20.89 4.52 -10.69
N SER A 208 21.17 5.67 -11.29
CA SER A 208 22.07 6.65 -10.69
C SER A 208 21.48 7.21 -9.39
N GLY A 209 22.23 7.15 -8.28
CA GLY A 209 21.89 7.83 -7.03
C GLY A 209 20.94 7.08 -6.08
N VAL A 210 20.77 5.76 -6.23
CA VAL A 210 19.88 4.94 -5.38
C VAL A 210 20.15 5.10 -3.89
N ASP A 211 21.42 5.16 -3.48
CA ASP A 211 21.81 5.28 -2.07
C ASP A 211 21.60 6.70 -1.51
N GLN A 212 21.29 7.67 -2.38
CA GLN A 212 21.25 9.10 -2.06
C GLN A 212 19.84 9.71 -2.20
N LEU A 213 18.85 8.92 -2.64
CA LEU A 213 17.50 9.41 -2.95
C LEU A 213 16.43 8.67 -2.11
N ASP A 214 15.62 9.47 -1.40
CA ASP A 214 14.33 9.15 -0.77
C ASP A 214 14.16 7.73 -0.21
N GLY A 215 14.84 7.45 0.90
CA GLY A 215 14.58 6.25 1.72
C GLY A 215 15.01 4.92 1.09
N GLY A 216 15.78 4.96 -0.01
CA GLY A 216 16.23 3.76 -0.72
C GLY A 216 15.07 2.98 -1.36
N LEU A 217 14.05 3.69 -1.83
CA LEU A 217 12.86 3.10 -2.44
C LEU A 217 13.03 2.92 -3.95
N VAL A 218 12.40 1.88 -4.48
CA VAL A 218 12.29 1.61 -5.91
C VAL A 218 10.83 1.48 -6.30
N ILE A 219 10.49 1.93 -7.51
CA ILE A 219 9.15 1.81 -8.08
C ILE A 219 9.19 1.25 -9.50
N PHE A 220 8.27 0.32 -9.79
CA PHE A 220 8.06 -0.28 -11.11
C PHE A 220 6.57 -0.51 -11.36
N ARG A 221 6.20 -0.82 -12.61
CA ARG A 221 4.82 -1.04 -13.05
C ARG A 221 4.67 -2.45 -13.59
N ASP A 222 3.48 -3.03 -13.46
CA ASP A 222 3.20 -4.36 -14.01
C ASP A 222 3.30 -4.43 -15.54
N SER A 223 3.19 -3.28 -16.22
CA SER A 223 3.29 -3.19 -17.67
C SER A 223 4.73 -3.15 -18.21
N ASP A 224 5.73 -2.91 -17.35
CA ASP A 224 7.14 -2.78 -17.75
C ASP A 224 7.81 -4.15 -18.02
#